data_AF-A0A6G5R8Q4-F1
#
_entry.id   AF-A0A6G5R8Q4-F1
#
_cell.length_a   1.000
_cell.length_b   1.000
_cell.length_c   1.000
_cell.angle_alpha   90.00
_cell.angle_beta   90.00
_cell.angle_gamma   90.00
#
_symmetry.space_group_name_H-M   'P 1'
#
loop_
_entity.id
_entity.type
_entity.pdbx_description
1 polymer ?
#
loop_
_entity_poly.entity_id
_entity_poly.type
_entity_poly.pdbx_seq_one_letter_code
_entity_poly.pdbx_strand_id
1 'polypeptide(L)'
;MDARPAQRPRWSSRAPRAPAAFSGRPAHRPVSWEAIVGTRTTSGRRYAVPLFWRIFLLNAVVLVTATALLLGPVTVSTPVLLTEAAILTVGLAAMLIANALLLRIGLAPLQRLARAMNTTDLLRPGARPAVGGHGEVADLITTFNTMLDRLEAERATSAARALTAQESERHRIAQELHDEIGQTLTAVLLDLKRVAGQAPDPVREQLHQVQETTRASLDEIRRIARRLRPGVLEELGLTSALKSLATEFTGPSLSVRHHIAPDLPPLGDNAELVLYRVCQESLTNAARHADATRVDLTLERTQDAVELHVRDNGRGIDGAAEGAGIRGMRERALLIGADLTLAPAPDGGTEVRLTVPTRHRSQ
;
A
#
# COMPACT_ATOMS: atom_id res chain seq x y z
N MET A 1 46.01 -15.25 70.31
CA MET A 1 46.57 -15.97 69.15
C MET A 1 45.58 -15.86 68.00
N ASP A 2 45.99 -15.07 67.01
CA ASP A 2 45.51 -14.95 65.63
C ASP A 2 44.03 -14.71 65.34
N ALA A 3 43.66 -13.44 65.52
CA ALA A 3 42.57 -12.80 64.80
C ALA A 3 42.93 -12.70 63.30
N ARG A 4 42.25 -13.49 62.46
CA ARG A 4 42.29 -13.32 61.00
C ARG A 4 41.43 -12.11 60.61
N PRO A 5 41.93 -11.15 59.82
CA PRO A 5 41.14 -9.99 59.43
C PRO A 5 40.12 -10.39 58.35
N ALA A 6 38.87 -9.97 58.56
CA ALA A 6 37.80 -10.07 57.59
C ALA A 6 38.14 -9.29 56.32
N GLN A 7 38.34 -10.00 55.21
CA GLN A 7 38.48 -9.41 53.88
C GLN A 7 37.14 -8.80 53.48
N ARG A 8 37.05 -7.48 53.54
CA ARG A 8 35.97 -6.71 52.92
C ARG A 8 36.11 -6.85 51.40
N PRO A 9 35.04 -7.15 50.64
CA PRO A 9 35.11 -7.07 49.20
C PRO A 9 35.39 -5.62 48.80
N ARG A 10 36.52 -5.40 48.11
CA ARG A 10 36.84 -4.14 47.44
C ARG A 10 35.78 -3.92 46.34
N TRP A 11 34.79 -3.10 46.64
CA TRP A 11 33.96 -2.48 45.61
C TRP A 11 34.89 -1.60 44.76
N SER A 12 35.22 -2.06 43.56
CA SER A 12 35.80 -1.19 42.55
C SER A 12 34.77 -0.08 42.29
N SER A 13 35.12 1.16 42.64
CA SER A 13 34.39 2.36 42.24
C SER A 13 34.47 2.53 40.73
N ARG A 14 33.70 1.72 39.99
CA ARG A 14 33.22 2.10 38.66
C ARG A 14 31.92 2.84 38.88
N ALA A 15 31.97 4.15 38.70
CA ALA A 15 30.77 4.96 38.54
C ALA A 15 29.82 4.27 37.55
N PRO A 16 28.49 4.31 37.77
CA PRO A 16 27.55 3.85 36.76
C PRO A 16 27.82 4.67 35.49
N ARG A 17 28.25 4.00 34.42
CA ARG A 17 28.25 4.61 33.09
C ARG A 17 26.81 5.02 32.84
N ALA A 18 26.60 6.33 32.70
CA ALA A 18 25.35 6.87 32.19
C ALA A 18 24.96 6.10 30.92
N PRO A 19 23.68 5.78 30.70
CA PRO A 19 23.25 5.20 29.45
C PRO A 19 23.74 6.13 28.34
N ALA A 20 24.49 5.55 27.39
CA ALA A 20 24.91 6.29 26.21
C ALA A 20 23.64 6.88 25.58
N ALA A 21 23.51 8.20 25.65
CA ALA A 21 22.46 8.91 24.94
C ALA A 21 22.56 8.46 23.49
N PHE A 22 21.54 7.74 23.04
CA PHE A 22 21.39 7.31 21.66
C PHE A 22 21.11 8.57 20.83
N SER A 23 22.16 9.34 20.54
CA SER A 23 22.14 10.41 19.56
C SER A 23 22.20 9.79 18.17
N GLY A 24 21.21 8.96 17.87
CA GLY A 24 20.95 8.37 16.57
C GLY A 24 19.78 9.08 15.90
N ARG A 25 19.80 10.42 15.86
CA ARG A 25 19.04 11.11 14.80
C ARG A 25 19.76 10.73 13.50
N PRO A 26 19.10 10.10 12.51
CA PRO A 26 19.68 10.09 11.19
C PRO A 26 19.84 11.56 10.82
N ALA A 27 21.10 11.98 10.64
CA ALA A 27 21.38 13.24 10.00
C ALA A 27 20.74 13.13 8.63
N HIS A 28 19.54 13.69 8.47
CA HIS A 28 19.07 14.15 7.18
C HIS A 28 20.13 15.14 6.73
N ARG A 29 21.16 14.64 6.02
CA ARG A 29 21.95 15.49 5.16
C ARG A 29 20.91 16.17 4.28
N PRO A 30 20.76 17.51 4.33
CA PRO A 30 19.98 18.18 3.31
C PRO A 30 20.59 17.70 2.01
N VAL A 31 19.78 17.05 1.19
CA VAL A 31 20.23 16.59 -0.12
C VAL A 31 20.70 17.85 -0.83
N SER A 32 22.01 18.01 -0.96
CA SER A 32 22.59 19.19 -1.58
C SER A 32 21.99 19.27 -2.97
N TRP A 33 21.28 20.36 -3.26
CA TRP A 33 20.57 20.54 -4.53
C TRP A 33 21.52 20.35 -5.74
N GLU A 34 22.82 20.59 -5.53
CA GLU A 34 23.91 20.39 -6.49
C GLU A 34 24.24 18.92 -6.81
N ALA A 35 23.81 17.96 -5.99
CA ALA A 35 24.10 16.52 -6.20
C ALA A 35 22.99 15.77 -6.95
N ILE A 36 21.73 16.25 -6.91
CA ILE A 36 20.61 15.74 -7.73
C ILE A 36 20.54 16.46 -9.08
N VAL A 37 20.98 17.72 -9.14
CA VAL A 37 21.34 18.36 -10.41
C VAL A 37 22.68 17.78 -10.84
N GLY A 38 22.65 16.51 -11.24
CA GLY A 38 23.78 15.84 -11.86
C GLY A 38 24.41 16.80 -12.85
N THR A 39 25.73 16.97 -12.71
CA THR A 39 26.60 17.59 -13.70
C THR A 39 26.04 17.32 -15.08
N ARG A 40 25.63 18.37 -15.80
CA ARG A 40 25.23 18.27 -17.20
C ARG A 40 26.40 17.67 -17.97
N THR A 41 26.50 16.35 -18.01
CA THR A 41 27.30 15.66 -18.98
C THR A 41 26.61 15.95 -20.29
N THR A 42 27.18 16.89 -21.02
CA THR A 42 26.85 17.26 -22.39
C THR A 42 27.13 16.06 -23.31
N SER A 43 26.40 14.97 -23.13
CA SER A 43 26.38 13.87 -24.08
C SER A 43 25.56 14.32 -25.29
N GLY A 44 26.27 14.78 -26.32
CA GLY A 44 25.84 14.95 -27.70
C GLY A 44 24.35 15.16 -27.93
N ARG A 45 23.82 16.34 -27.59
CA ARG A 45 22.49 16.79 -28.01
C ARG A 45 22.48 16.86 -29.55
N ARG A 46 22.00 15.80 -30.21
CA ARG A 46 21.47 15.94 -31.57
C ARG A 46 20.24 16.83 -31.43
N TYR A 47 20.39 18.12 -31.71
CA TYR A 47 19.28 19.07 -31.73
C TYR A 47 18.28 18.60 -32.79
N ALA A 48 17.30 17.81 -32.37
CA ALA A 48 16.15 17.52 -33.20
C ALA A 48 15.43 18.83 -33.45
N VAL A 49 15.25 19.19 -34.72
CA VAL A 49 14.58 20.42 -35.13
C VAL A 49 13.17 20.45 -34.49
N PRO A 50 12.81 21.50 -33.73
CA PRO A 50 11.49 21.61 -33.10
C PRO A 50 10.36 21.41 -34.11
N LEU A 51 9.22 20.86 -33.67
CA LEU A 51 8.07 20.60 -34.55
C LEU A 51 7.63 21.84 -35.33
N PHE A 52 7.68 23.01 -34.68
CA PHE A 52 7.46 24.31 -35.31
C PHE A 52 8.35 24.51 -36.55
N TRP A 53 9.67 24.30 -36.41
CA TRP A 53 10.62 24.49 -37.49
C TRP A 53 10.49 23.42 -38.58
N ARG A 54 10.09 22.19 -38.24
CA ARG A 54 9.79 21.15 -39.23
C ARG A 54 8.59 21.53 -40.10
N ILE A 55 7.51 22.04 -39.48
CA ILE A 55 6.32 22.55 -40.19
C ILE A 55 6.70 23.78 -41.02
N PHE A 56 7.44 24.72 -40.45
CA PHE A 56 7.88 25.93 -41.14
C PHE A 56 8.72 25.62 -42.38
N LEU A 57 9.73 24.73 -42.25
CA LEU A 57 10.58 24.32 -43.37
C LEU A 57 9.80 23.56 -44.44
N LEU A 58 8.90 22.66 -44.04
CA LEU A 58 8.01 21.96 -44.98
C LEU A 58 7.15 22.97 -45.77
N ASN A 59 6.54 23.93 -45.07
CA ASN A 59 5.73 24.98 -45.67
C ASN A 59 6.54 25.85 -46.63
N ALA A 60 7.76 26.23 -46.23
CA ALA A 60 8.66 27.01 -47.07
C ALA A 60 9.05 26.24 -48.35
N VAL A 61 9.36 24.94 -48.25
CA VAL A 61 9.69 24.10 -49.41
C VAL A 61 8.51 23.97 -50.38
N VAL A 62 7.30 23.70 -49.87
CA VAL A 62 6.12 23.59 -50.74
C VAL A 62 5.80 24.92 -51.42
N LEU A 63 5.87 26.04 -50.69
CA LEU A 63 5.65 27.37 -51.26
C LEU A 63 6.67 27.69 -52.36
N VAL A 64 7.96 27.47 -52.10
CA VAL A 64 9.04 27.69 -53.09
C VAL A 64 8.82 26.81 -54.33
N THR A 65 8.42 25.55 -54.15
CA THR A 65 8.17 24.63 -55.27
C THR A 65 6.97 25.07 -56.11
N ALA A 66 5.87 25.49 -55.47
CA ALA A 66 4.69 26.00 -56.15
C ALA A 66 4.99 27.30 -56.91
N THR A 67 5.74 28.23 -56.30
CA THR A 67 6.17 29.47 -56.95
C THR A 67 7.12 29.22 -58.12
N ALA A 68 8.05 28.26 -58.00
CA ALA A 68 8.96 27.87 -59.08
C ALA A 68 8.22 27.23 -60.26
N LEU A 69 7.18 26.42 -60.01
CA LEU A 69 6.35 25.83 -61.06
C LEU A 69 5.53 26.89 -61.81
N LEU A 70 5.10 27.96 -61.14
CA LEU A 70 4.41 29.09 -61.76
C LEU A 70 5.35 29.98 -62.60
N LEU A 71 6.61 30.14 -62.18
CA LEU A 71 7.59 31.00 -62.85
C LEU A 71 8.48 30.24 -63.87
N GLY A 72 8.38 28.92 -63.93
CA GLY A 72 9.18 28.07 -64.81
C GLY A 72 8.82 28.22 -66.29
N PRO A 73 9.76 27.94 -67.23
CA PRO A 73 9.57 28.16 -68.66
C PRO A 73 8.74 27.04 -69.30
N VAL A 74 7.60 26.68 -68.70
CA VAL A 74 6.69 25.69 -69.25
C VAL A 74 5.76 26.43 -70.21
N THR A 75 6.10 26.40 -71.50
CA THR A 75 5.33 27.03 -72.57
C THR A 75 3.93 26.44 -72.67
N VAL A 76 2.91 27.16 -72.23
CA VAL A 76 1.50 26.82 -72.46
C VAL A 76 0.80 28.01 -73.13
N SER A 77 0.42 27.82 -74.40
CA SER A 77 -0.33 28.80 -75.18
C SER A 77 -1.81 28.85 -74.73
N THR A 78 -2.21 29.97 -74.10
CA THR A 78 -3.58 30.47 -73.73
C THR A 78 -4.54 29.55 -72.93
N PRO A 79 -5.63 30.10 -72.33
CA PRO A 79 -5.61 31.02 -71.20
C PRO A 79 -5.21 30.30 -69.89
N VAL A 80 -4.24 30.87 -69.19
CA VAL A 80 -3.39 30.15 -68.22
C VAL A 80 -4.03 30.04 -66.81
N LEU A 81 -5.24 30.55 -66.62
CA LEU A 81 -5.90 30.65 -65.30
C LEU A 81 -6.29 29.30 -64.67
N LEU A 82 -6.83 28.36 -65.44
CA LEU A 82 -7.36 27.10 -64.89
C LEU A 82 -6.26 26.10 -64.52
N THR A 83 -5.19 26.04 -65.30
CA THR A 83 -4.03 25.17 -65.04
C THR A 83 -3.21 25.68 -63.87
N GLU A 84 -2.98 27.00 -63.77
CA GLU A 84 -2.31 27.63 -62.62
C GLU A 84 -3.12 27.42 -61.32
N ALA A 85 -4.44 27.59 -61.39
CA ALA A 85 -5.33 27.33 -60.25
C ALA A 85 -5.32 25.85 -59.83
N ALA A 86 -5.25 24.92 -60.79
CA ALA A 86 -5.14 23.49 -60.50
C ALA A 86 -3.82 23.12 -59.80
N ILE A 87 -2.70 23.69 -60.24
CA ILE A 87 -1.38 23.46 -59.62
C ILE A 87 -1.36 24.03 -58.19
N LEU A 88 -1.89 25.23 -57.98
CA LEU A 88 -1.99 25.86 -56.66
C LEU A 88 -2.87 25.05 -55.70
N THR A 89 -4.03 24.58 -56.16
CA THR A 89 -4.95 23.78 -55.34
C THR A 89 -4.36 22.42 -54.97
N VAL A 90 -3.70 21.73 -55.90
CA VAL A 90 -3.01 20.46 -55.62
C VAL A 90 -1.83 20.67 -54.66
N GLY A 91 -1.03 21.72 -54.86
CA GLY A 91 0.07 22.06 -53.96
C GLY A 91 -0.39 22.39 -52.53
N LEU A 92 -1.46 23.18 -52.41
CA LEU A 92 -2.08 23.50 -51.11
C LEU A 92 -2.64 22.25 -50.43
N ALA A 93 -3.33 21.38 -51.17
CA ALA A 93 -3.86 20.13 -50.62
C ALA A 93 -2.74 19.21 -50.11
N ALA A 94 -1.66 19.05 -50.89
CA ALA A 94 -0.49 18.27 -50.48
C ALA A 94 0.18 18.85 -49.22
N MET A 95 0.32 20.18 -49.14
CA MET A 95 0.85 20.89 -47.97
C MET A 95 -0.01 20.65 -46.72
N LEU A 96 -1.33 20.77 -46.85
CA LEU A 96 -2.27 20.56 -45.75
C LEU A 96 -2.23 19.12 -45.24
N ILE A 97 -2.19 18.13 -46.15
CA ILE A 97 -2.07 16.71 -45.80
C ILE A 97 -0.74 16.44 -45.10
N ALA A 98 0.36 16.95 -45.63
CA ALA A 98 1.68 16.75 -45.04
C ALA A 98 1.79 17.40 -43.65
N ASN A 99 1.27 18.61 -43.47
CA ASN A 99 1.18 19.27 -42.16
C ASN A 99 0.29 18.49 -41.18
N ALA A 100 -0.87 18.03 -41.63
CA ALA A 100 -1.77 17.23 -40.80
C ALA A 100 -1.09 15.92 -40.35
N LEU A 101 -0.35 15.25 -41.24
CA LEU A 101 0.40 14.04 -40.91
C LEU A 101 1.53 14.33 -39.91
N LEU A 102 2.27 15.41 -40.11
CA LEU A 102 3.38 15.81 -39.24
C LEU A 102 2.89 16.19 -37.84
N LEU A 103 1.77 16.92 -37.74
CA LEU A 103 1.08 17.22 -36.49
C LEU A 103 0.56 15.94 -35.81
N ARG A 104 -0.07 15.04 -36.57
CA ARG A 104 -0.60 13.78 -36.04
C ARG A 104 0.50 12.91 -35.45
N ILE A 105 1.66 12.80 -36.12
CA ILE A 105 2.81 12.02 -35.63
C ILE A 105 3.48 12.72 -34.45
N GLY A 106 3.67 14.04 -34.51
CA GLY A 106 4.37 14.80 -33.48
C GLY A 106 3.60 14.95 -32.17
N LEU A 107 2.27 15.06 -32.22
CA LEU A 107 1.41 15.21 -31.05
C LEU A 107 0.89 13.85 -30.51
N ALA A 108 1.07 12.75 -31.23
CA ALA A 108 0.67 11.42 -30.78
C ALA A 108 1.18 11.04 -29.37
N PRO A 109 2.42 11.35 -28.96
CA PRO A 109 2.89 11.02 -27.61
C PRO A 109 2.14 11.79 -26.51
N LEU A 110 1.72 13.04 -26.76
CA LEU A 110 0.93 13.83 -25.80
C LEU A 110 -0.45 13.23 -25.55
N GLN A 111 -1.08 12.67 -26.58
CA GLN A 111 -2.35 11.96 -26.42
C GLN A 111 -2.19 10.68 -25.58
N ARG A 112 -1.05 9.98 -25.69
CA ARG A 112 -0.75 8.82 -24.84
C ARG A 112 -0.53 9.24 -23.38
N LEU A 113 0.19 10.34 -23.16
CA LEU A 113 0.39 10.94 -21.84
C LEU A 113 -0.95 11.33 -21.18
N ALA A 114 -1.83 12.01 -21.92
CA ALA A 114 -3.15 12.41 -21.42
C ALA A 114 -4.03 11.21 -21.03
N ARG A 115 -3.96 10.10 -21.77
CA ARG A 115 -4.68 8.86 -21.42
C ARG A 115 -4.10 8.20 -20.17
N ALA A 116 -2.77 8.17 -20.03
CA ALA A 116 -2.13 7.63 -18.83
C ALA A 116 -2.53 8.43 -17.58
N MET A 117 -2.57 9.76 -17.67
CA MET A 117 -3.02 10.63 -16.56
C MET A 117 -4.44 10.30 -16.07
N ASN A 118 -5.36 9.93 -16.97
CA ASN A 118 -6.76 9.63 -16.60
C ASN A 118 -7.01 8.19 -16.11
N THR A 119 -6.02 7.30 -16.19
CA THR A 119 -6.20 5.86 -15.91
C THR A 119 -5.28 5.33 -14.82
N THR A 120 -4.41 6.17 -14.25
CA THR A 120 -3.48 5.73 -13.21
C THR A 120 -4.22 5.57 -11.88
N ASP A 121 -4.33 4.33 -11.41
CA ASP A 121 -4.77 4.00 -10.05
C ASP A 121 -3.54 3.91 -9.14
N LEU A 122 -3.53 4.67 -8.04
CA LEU A 122 -2.39 4.73 -7.13
C LEU A 122 -2.24 3.46 -6.26
N LEU A 123 -3.28 2.62 -6.17
CA LEU A 123 -3.23 1.33 -5.47
C LEU A 123 -2.82 0.17 -6.39
N ARG A 124 -2.69 0.41 -7.70
CA ARG A 124 -2.19 -0.54 -8.69
C ARG A 124 -1.09 0.13 -9.52
N PRO A 125 0.20 -0.12 -9.23
CA PRO A 125 1.30 0.48 -9.98
C PRO A 125 1.08 0.31 -11.50
N GLY A 126 0.72 1.39 -12.18
CA GLY A 126 0.38 1.37 -13.60
C GLY A 126 1.63 1.32 -14.49
N ALA A 127 1.47 0.86 -15.73
CA ALA A 127 2.54 0.91 -16.71
C ALA A 127 2.93 2.37 -17.01
N ARG A 128 4.20 2.73 -16.76
CA ARG A 128 4.74 4.07 -17.07
C ARG A 128 4.60 4.35 -18.58
N PRO A 129 4.20 5.56 -18.98
CA PRO A 129 4.25 5.97 -20.37
C PRO A 129 5.69 5.79 -20.91
N ALA A 130 5.83 5.03 -21.99
CA ALA A 130 7.11 4.90 -22.67
C ALA A 130 7.59 6.28 -23.13
N VAL A 131 8.85 6.62 -22.82
CA VAL A 131 9.48 7.86 -23.30
C VAL A 131 9.62 7.75 -24.81
N GLY A 132 8.73 8.42 -25.55
CA GLY A 132 8.67 8.37 -27.00
C GLY A 132 8.62 9.77 -27.58
N GLY A 133 9.26 9.95 -28.74
CA GLY A 133 9.41 11.25 -29.39
C GLY A 133 10.86 11.77 -29.33
N HIS A 134 11.11 12.93 -29.94
CA HIS A 134 12.40 13.61 -29.90
C HIS A 134 12.19 15.05 -29.42
N GLY A 135 13.11 15.58 -28.61
CA GLY A 135 13.04 16.96 -28.11
C GLY A 135 12.06 17.16 -26.94
N GLU A 136 11.33 18.27 -26.95
CA GLU A 136 10.52 18.79 -25.82
C GLU A 136 9.48 17.80 -25.27
N VAL A 137 8.89 16.96 -26.13
CA VAL A 137 7.88 15.97 -25.72
C VAL A 137 8.48 14.85 -24.89
N ALA A 138 9.72 14.43 -25.19
CA ALA A 138 10.42 13.42 -24.41
C ALA A 138 10.84 13.96 -23.02
N ASP A 139 11.27 15.23 -22.97
CA ASP A 139 11.59 15.93 -21.71
C ASP A 139 10.35 16.08 -20.82
N LEU A 140 9.19 16.39 -21.41
CA LEU A 140 7.92 16.46 -20.68
C LEU A 140 7.49 15.09 -20.11
N ILE A 141 7.57 14.02 -20.90
CA ILE A 141 7.24 12.66 -20.44
C ILE A 141 8.19 12.24 -19.31
N THR A 142 9.48 12.55 -19.43
CA THR A 142 10.48 12.26 -18.39
C THR A 142 10.15 13.00 -17.10
N THR A 143 9.89 14.32 -17.19
CA THR A 143 9.52 15.15 -16.04
C THR A 143 8.24 14.64 -15.36
N PHE A 144 7.25 14.24 -16.16
CA PHE A 144 6.02 13.65 -15.65
C PHE A 144 6.27 12.32 -14.92
N ASN A 145 7.07 11.42 -15.50
CA ASN A 145 7.45 10.17 -14.85
C ASN A 145 8.17 10.42 -13.51
N THR A 146 9.10 11.38 -13.44
CA THR A 146 9.77 11.76 -12.19
C THR A 146 8.79 12.33 -11.15
N MET A 147 7.81 13.13 -11.58
CA MET A 147 6.77 13.63 -10.69
C MET A 147 5.90 12.49 -10.15
N LEU A 148 5.55 11.50 -10.98
CA LEU A 148 4.82 10.31 -10.56
C LEU A 148 5.62 9.49 -9.53
N ASP A 149 6.90 9.24 -9.78
CA ASP A 149 7.78 8.51 -8.84
C ASP A 149 7.81 9.19 -7.47
N ARG A 150 7.92 10.52 -7.45
CA ARG A 150 7.92 11.31 -6.21
C ARG A 150 6.57 11.25 -5.49
N LEU A 151 5.47 11.39 -6.22
CA LEU A 151 4.12 11.33 -5.66
C LEU A 151 3.82 9.96 -5.05
N GLU A 152 4.20 8.89 -5.74
CA GLU A 152 4.06 7.51 -5.26
C GLU A 152 4.89 7.27 -3.99
N ALA A 153 6.15 7.73 -3.96
CA ALA A 153 7.01 7.61 -2.78
C ALA A 153 6.45 8.40 -1.57
N GLU A 154 5.94 9.61 -1.80
CA GLU A 154 5.35 10.45 -0.73
C GLU A 154 4.04 9.85 -0.20
N ARG A 155 3.20 9.30 -1.09
CA ARG A 155 1.99 8.55 -0.73
C ARG A 155 2.31 7.30 0.07
N ALA A 156 3.26 6.48 -0.39
CA ALA A 156 3.68 5.27 0.31
C ALA A 156 4.22 5.59 1.71
N THR A 157 5.05 6.63 1.83
CA THR A 157 5.58 7.10 3.12
C THR A 157 4.46 7.60 4.03
N SER A 158 3.48 8.34 3.49
CA SER A 158 2.35 8.85 4.26
C SER A 158 1.43 7.72 4.74
N ALA A 159 1.14 6.76 3.87
CA ALA A 159 0.37 5.56 4.22
C ALA A 159 1.07 4.73 5.29
N ALA A 160 2.40 4.53 5.16
CA ALA A 160 3.21 3.86 6.17
C ALA A 160 3.08 4.55 7.54
N ARG A 161 3.26 5.87 7.58
CA ARG A 161 3.15 6.65 8.83
C ARG A 161 1.76 6.58 9.44
N ALA A 162 0.71 6.69 8.62
CA ALA A 162 -0.67 6.59 9.07
C ALA A 162 -0.97 5.20 9.67
N LEU A 163 -0.51 4.14 9.01
CA LEU A 163 -0.66 2.76 9.50
C LEU A 163 0.13 2.53 10.80
N THR A 164 1.38 2.99 10.89
CA THR A 164 2.16 2.93 12.13
C THR A 164 1.48 3.70 13.27
N ALA A 165 0.97 4.89 13.00
CA ALA A 165 0.23 5.67 14.00
C ALA A 165 -1.05 4.95 14.45
N GLN A 166 -1.78 4.33 13.51
CA GLN A 166 -2.97 3.54 13.82
C GLN A 166 -2.64 2.32 14.70
N GLU A 167 -1.55 1.61 14.41
CA GLU A 167 -1.11 0.46 15.21
C GLU A 167 -0.61 0.89 16.60
N SER A 168 0.11 2.01 16.69
CA SER A 168 0.51 2.61 17.97
C SER A 168 -0.70 3.02 18.81
N GLU A 169 -1.73 3.58 18.18
CA GLU A 169 -2.95 4.00 18.89
C GLU A 169 -3.76 2.78 19.34
N ARG A 170 -3.87 1.74 18.50
CA ARG A 170 -4.46 0.45 18.91
C ARG A 170 -3.72 -0.16 20.10
N HIS A 171 -2.39 -0.06 20.11
CA HIS A 171 -1.56 -0.51 21.22
C HIS A 171 -1.87 0.28 22.51
N ARG A 172 -1.91 1.61 22.43
CA ARG A 172 -2.26 2.50 23.55
C ARG A 172 -3.63 2.17 24.13
N ILE A 173 -4.65 2.06 23.29
CA ILE A 173 -6.03 1.77 23.72
C ILE A 173 -6.11 0.38 24.36
N ALA A 174 -5.46 -0.64 23.79
CA ALA A 174 -5.47 -1.98 24.36
C ALA A 174 -4.86 -2.00 25.79
N GLN A 175 -3.79 -1.23 25.99
CA GLN A 175 -3.13 -1.10 27.29
C GLN A 175 -4.03 -0.36 28.30
N GLU A 176 -4.63 0.77 27.91
CA GLU A 176 -5.56 1.54 28.77
C GLU A 176 -6.78 0.72 29.18
N LEU A 177 -7.36 -0.05 28.24
CA LEU A 177 -8.46 -0.97 28.55
C LEU A 177 -8.06 -2.05 29.57
N HIS A 178 -6.86 -2.60 29.45
CA HIS A 178 -6.36 -3.63 30.36
C HIS A 178 -6.07 -3.07 31.75
N ASP A 179 -5.36 -1.94 31.80
CA ASP A 179 -4.85 -1.36 33.04
C ASP A 179 -5.93 -0.63 33.82
N GLU A 180 -6.75 0.22 33.18
CA GLU A 180 -7.77 0.98 33.91
C GLU A 180 -9.03 0.14 34.13
N ILE A 181 -9.63 -0.36 33.05
CA ILE A 181 -10.95 -0.99 33.13
C ILE A 181 -10.83 -2.44 33.61
N GLY A 182 -9.86 -3.19 33.09
CA GLY A 182 -9.63 -4.57 33.47
C GLY A 182 -9.29 -4.75 34.95
N GLN A 183 -8.40 -3.90 35.48
CA GLN A 183 -8.05 -3.93 36.90
C GLN A 183 -9.21 -3.48 37.79
N THR A 184 -9.94 -2.42 37.40
CA THR A 184 -11.12 -1.94 38.14
C THR A 184 -12.20 -3.01 38.26
N LEU A 185 -12.55 -3.69 37.16
CA LEU A 185 -13.52 -4.79 37.19
C LEU A 185 -13.04 -6.00 37.99
N THR A 186 -11.72 -6.26 37.98
CA THR A 186 -11.13 -7.31 38.82
C THR A 186 -11.27 -6.96 40.30
N ALA A 187 -11.02 -5.71 40.70
CA ALA A 187 -11.24 -5.24 42.07
C ALA A 187 -12.71 -5.35 42.49
N VAL A 188 -13.64 -4.92 41.62
CA VAL A 188 -15.10 -5.06 41.85
C VAL A 188 -15.49 -6.52 42.05
N LEU A 189 -14.98 -7.45 41.23
CA LEU A 189 -15.24 -8.89 41.41
C LEU A 189 -14.74 -9.41 42.76
N LEU A 190 -13.56 -8.98 43.22
CA LEU A 190 -13.02 -9.37 44.52
C LEU A 190 -13.86 -8.82 45.68
N ASP A 191 -14.32 -7.57 45.60
CA ASP A 191 -15.18 -6.96 46.60
C ASP A 191 -16.57 -7.61 46.62
N LEU A 192 -17.18 -7.86 45.46
CA LEU A 192 -18.44 -8.61 45.36
C LEU A 192 -18.31 -10.01 45.96
N LYS A 193 -17.18 -10.69 45.73
CA LYS A 193 -16.91 -12.01 46.33
C LYS A 193 -16.82 -11.93 47.85
N ARG A 194 -16.17 -10.89 48.38
CA ARG A 194 -16.06 -10.66 49.83
C ARG A 194 -17.44 -10.40 50.46
N VAL A 195 -18.23 -9.51 49.87
CA VAL A 195 -19.58 -9.14 50.37
C VAL A 195 -20.54 -10.31 50.27
N ALA A 196 -20.52 -11.09 49.17
CA ALA A 196 -21.36 -12.28 49.02
C ALA A 196 -21.10 -13.34 50.09
N GLY A 197 -19.85 -13.47 50.56
CA GLY A 197 -19.49 -14.37 51.66
C GLY A 197 -20.06 -13.97 53.02
N GLN A 198 -20.50 -12.71 53.19
CA GLN A 198 -21.06 -12.16 54.42
C GLN A 198 -22.57 -11.88 54.32
N ALA A 199 -23.15 -12.03 53.13
CA ALA A 199 -24.54 -11.67 52.88
C ALA A 199 -25.53 -12.77 53.31
N PRO A 200 -26.72 -12.39 53.84
CA PRO A 200 -27.84 -13.30 54.03
C PRO A 200 -28.30 -13.94 52.71
N ASP A 201 -28.83 -15.16 52.78
CA ASP A 201 -29.25 -15.96 51.62
C ASP A 201 -30.11 -15.21 50.58
N PRO A 202 -31.14 -14.41 50.94
CA PRO A 202 -31.96 -13.71 49.94
C PRO A 202 -31.20 -12.63 49.13
N VAL A 203 -30.09 -12.11 49.66
CA VAL A 203 -29.25 -11.10 48.97
C VAL A 203 -28.08 -11.78 48.23
N ARG A 204 -27.68 -12.98 48.67
CA ARG A 204 -26.57 -13.73 48.09
C ARG A 204 -26.80 -14.10 46.63
N GLU A 205 -28.02 -14.50 46.27
CA GLU A 205 -28.37 -14.85 44.89
C GLU A 205 -28.29 -13.64 43.96
N GLN A 206 -28.76 -12.47 44.42
CA GLN A 206 -28.64 -11.22 43.66
C GLN A 206 -27.17 -10.82 43.47
N LEU A 207 -26.34 -10.95 44.51
CA LEU A 207 -24.90 -10.68 44.43
C LEU A 207 -24.20 -11.63 43.46
N HIS A 208 -24.60 -12.90 43.41
CA HIS A 208 -24.07 -13.86 42.45
C HIS A 208 -24.40 -13.44 41.00
N GLN A 209 -25.63 -12.99 40.74
CA GLN A 209 -26.01 -12.49 39.42
C GLN A 209 -25.18 -11.27 38.99
N VAL A 210 -24.90 -10.34 39.92
CA VAL A 210 -24.02 -9.19 39.65
C VAL A 210 -22.58 -9.64 39.38
N GLN A 211 -22.07 -10.64 40.11
CA GLN A 211 -20.75 -11.22 39.85
C GLN A 211 -20.65 -11.82 38.44
N GLU A 212 -21.64 -12.61 38.02
CA GLU A 212 -21.63 -13.19 36.66
C GLU A 212 -21.67 -12.11 35.58
N THR A 213 -22.49 -11.07 35.77
CA THR A 213 -22.59 -9.95 34.82
C THR A 213 -21.27 -9.17 34.75
N THR A 214 -20.61 -8.96 35.89
CA THR A 214 -19.30 -8.29 35.97
C THR A 214 -18.21 -9.15 35.33
N ARG A 215 -18.23 -10.47 35.53
CA ARG A 215 -17.30 -11.41 34.89
C ARG A 215 -17.45 -11.42 33.38
N ALA A 216 -18.68 -11.52 32.89
CA ALA A 216 -18.97 -11.45 31.46
C ALA A 216 -18.47 -10.12 30.85
N SER A 217 -18.64 -9.00 31.56
CA SER A 217 -18.15 -7.69 31.12
C SER A 217 -16.62 -7.62 31.08
N LEU A 218 -15.94 -8.20 32.08
CA LEU A 218 -14.47 -8.29 32.12
C LEU A 218 -13.93 -9.15 30.96
N ASP A 219 -14.57 -10.29 30.69
CA ASP A 219 -14.18 -11.16 29.59
C ASP A 219 -14.38 -10.49 28.23
N GLU A 220 -15.45 -9.71 28.09
CA GLU A 220 -15.73 -8.89 26.91
C GLU A 220 -14.67 -7.80 26.69
N ILE A 221 -14.27 -7.06 27.73
CA ILE A 221 -13.20 -6.06 27.63
C ILE A 221 -11.87 -6.71 27.27
N ARG A 222 -11.52 -7.84 27.89
CA ARG A 222 -10.31 -8.58 27.55
C ARG A 222 -10.34 -9.06 26.09
N ARG A 223 -11.50 -9.47 25.60
CA ARG A 223 -11.71 -9.84 24.19
C ARG A 223 -11.49 -8.64 23.26
N ILE A 224 -12.05 -7.47 23.59
CA ILE A 224 -11.85 -6.22 22.82
C ILE A 224 -10.37 -5.82 22.80
N ALA A 225 -9.69 -5.85 23.96
CA ALA A 225 -8.28 -5.52 24.07
C ALA A 225 -7.39 -6.45 23.21
N ARG A 226 -7.66 -7.76 23.21
CA ARG A 226 -6.95 -8.73 22.34
C ARG A 226 -7.19 -8.48 20.85
N ARG A 227 -8.38 -8.03 20.45
CA ARG A 227 -8.65 -7.65 19.04
C ARG A 227 -7.85 -6.41 18.63
N LEU A 228 -7.71 -5.45 19.53
CA LEU A 228 -6.94 -4.22 19.28
C LEU A 228 -5.45 -4.52 19.17
N ARG A 229 -4.90 -5.34 20.07
CA ARG A 229 -3.50 -5.77 20.05
C ARG A 229 -3.40 -7.29 20.23
N PRO A 230 -2.86 -8.02 19.24
CA PRO A 230 -2.56 -9.43 19.42
C PRO A 230 -1.30 -9.59 20.28
N GLY A 231 -1.40 -9.51 21.61
CA GLY A 231 -0.26 -9.83 22.50
C GLY A 231 0.29 -11.24 22.25
N VAL A 232 -0.60 -12.17 21.83
CA VAL A 232 -0.25 -13.53 21.38
C VAL A 232 0.71 -13.53 20.18
N LEU A 233 0.64 -12.54 19.29
CA LEU A 233 1.57 -12.44 18.15
C LEU A 233 3.00 -12.15 18.65
N GLU A 234 3.13 -11.21 19.58
CA GLU A 234 4.43 -10.82 20.14
C GLU A 234 5.02 -11.91 21.07
N GLU A 235 4.18 -12.61 21.82
CA GLU A 235 4.61 -13.60 22.81
C GLU A 235 4.76 -15.03 22.23
N LEU A 236 3.88 -15.43 21.31
CA LEU A 236 3.73 -16.82 20.85
C LEU A 236 3.84 -16.98 19.32
N GLY A 237 4.06 -15.88 18.59
CA GLY A 237 4.27 -15.85 17.14
C GLY A 237 3.00 -15.98 16.30
N LEU A 238 3.17 -15.79 14.98
CA LEU A 238 2.08 -15.73 14.00
C LEU A 238 1.15 -16.95 14.02
N THR A 239 1.70 -18.16 14.04
CA THR A 239 0.93 -19.40 14.02
C THR A 239 -0.04 -19.49 15.19
N SER A 240 0.45 -19.18 16.40
CA SER A 240 -0.37 -19.19 17.61
C SER A 240 -1.46 -18.11 17.55
N ALA A 241 -1.08 -16.91 17.10
CA ALA A 241 -2.00 -15.79 16.98
C ALA A 241 -3.16 -16.06 16.01
N LEU A 242 -2.89 -16.67 14.85
CA LEU A 242 -3.92 -17.03 13.87
C LEU A 242 -4.84 -18.15 14.39
N LYS A 243 -4.30 -19.14 15.12
CA LYS A 243 -5.12 -20.18 15.76
C LYS A 243 -6.07 -19.56 16.80
N SER A 244 -5.55 -18.70 17.67
CA SER A 244 -6.37 -17.98 18.66
C SER A 244 -7.45 -17.13 18.00
N LEU A 245 -7.11 -16.45 16.90
CA LEU A 245 -8.06 -15.65 16.12
C LEU A 245 -9.17 -16.52 15.50
N ALA A 246 -8.83 -17.68 14.92
CA ALA A 246 -9.81 -18.63 14.40
C ALA A 246 -10.77 -19.14 15.50
N THR A 247 -10.23 -19.47 16.68
CA THR A 247 -11.05 -19.86 17.83
C THR A 247 -11.98 -18.72 18.28
N GLU A 248 -11.51 -17.48 18.28
CA GLU A 248 -12.31 -16.33 18.71
C GLU A 248 -13.50 -16.05 17.79
N PHE A 249 -13.32 -16.23 16.48
CA PHE A 249 -14.40 -16.05 15.50
C PHE A 249 -15.31 -17.27 15.36
N THR A 250 -14.90 -18.42 15.90
CA THR A 250 -15.75 -19.61 15.94
C THR A 250 -16.82 -19.46 17.02
N GLY A 251 -18.08 -19.57 16.62
CA GLY A 251 -19.23 -19.45 17.51
C GLY A 251 -20.45 -20.19 16.96
N PRO A 252 -21.65 -19.95 17.52
CA PRO A 252 -22.87 -20.66 17.12
C PRO A 252 -23.25 -20.49 15.65
N SER A 253 -22.94 -19.33 15.05
CA SER A 253 -23.36 -18.97 13.69
C SER A 253 -22.26 -19.10 12.64
N LEU A 254 -21.00 -19.17 13.06
CA LEU A 254 -19.84 -19.17 12.16
C LEU A 254 -18.79 -20.19 12.65
N SER A 255 -18.38 -21.11 11.77
CA SER A 255 -17.29 -22.04 12.03
C SER A 255 -16.04 -21.64 11.26
N VAL A 256 -14.92 -21.44 11.96
CA VAL A 256 -13.62 -21.15 11.33
C VAL A 256 -12.73 -22.38 11.40
N ARG A 257 -12.45 -22.98 10.24
CA ARG A 257 -11.49 -24.08 10.11
C ARG A 257 -10.14 -23.50 9.73
N HIS A 258 -9.06 -24.04 10.27
CA HIS A 258 -7.73 -23.57 9.95
C HIS A 258 -6.76 -24.69 9.60
N HIS A 259 -5.92 -24.44 8.61
CA HIS A 259 -4.74 -25.23 8.26
C HIS A 259 -3.52 -24.30 8.22
N ILE A 260 -2.63 -24.42 9.18
CA ILE A 260 -1.42 -23.58 9.25
C ILE A 260 -0.21 -24.50 9.19
N ALA A 261 0.63 -24.28 8.18
CA ALA A 261 1.85 -25.04 7.99
C ALA A 261 2.77 -24.89 9.22
N PRO A 262 3.36 -25.99 9.75
CA PRO A 262 4.21 -25.94 10.93
C PRO A 262 5.59 -25.31 10.66
N ASP A 263 6.10 -25.46 9.43
CA ASP A 263 7.47 -25.09 9.05
C ASP A 263 7.49 -23.83 8.17
N LEU A 264 6.92 -22.74 8.69
CA LEU A 264 6.99 -21.44 8.03
C LEU A 264 8.43 -20.90 8.07
N PRO A 265 8.89 -20.24 6.98
CA PRO A 265 10.18 -19.55 7.00
C PRO A 265 10.11 -18.36 7.96
N PRO A 266 11.26 -17.87 8.47
CA PRO A 266 11.28 -16.69 9.32
C PRO A 266 10.73 -15.49 8.56
N LEU A 267 9.74 -14.82 9.15
CA LEU A 267 9.15 -13.58 8.66
C LEU A 267 9.61 -12.42 9.55
N GLY A 268 9.71 -11.22 9.00
CA GLY A 268 9.94 -10.03 9.82
C GLY A 268 8.65 -9.59 10.51
N ASP A 269 8.75 -8.88 11.63
CA ASP A 269 7.62 -8.44 12.47
C ASP A 269 6.49 -7.75 11.67
N ASN A 270 6.87 -6.90 10.70
CA ASN A 270 5.90 -6.23 9.82
C ASN A 270 5.12 -7.22 8.96
N ALA A 271 5.76 -8.26 8.43
CA ALA A 271 5.09 -9.27 7.61
C ALA A 271 4.11 -10.10 8.45
N GLU A 272 4.52 -10.52 9.64
CA GLU A 272 3.64 -11.25 10.57
C GLU A 272 2.43 -10.41 10.99
N LEU A 273 2.65 -9.13 11.33
CA LEU A 273 1.57 -8.23 11.68
C LEU A 273 0.59 -8.01 10.52
N VAL A 274 1.08 -7.85 9.29
CA VAL A 274 0.22 -7.69 8.12
C VAL A 274 -0.59 -8.95 7.85
N LEU A 275 0.01 -10.15 7.90
CA LEU A 275 -0.70 -11.43 7.80
C LEU A 275 -1.82 -11.54 8.84
N TYR A 276 -1.51 -11.21 10.09
CA TYR A 276 -2.50 -11.21 11.17
C TYR A 276 -3.63 -10.22 10.91
N ARG A 277 -3.33 -8.98 10.52
CA ARG A 277 -4.31 -7.92 10.30
C ARG A 277 -5.21 -8.21 9.10
N VAL A 278 -4.66 -8.76 8.02
CA VAL A 278 -5.44 -9.19 6.84
C VAL A 278 -6.34 -10.35 7.20
N CYS A 279 -5.86 -11.34 7.96
CA CYS A 279 -6.70 -12.44 8.46
C CYS A 279 -7.84 -11.92 9.35
N GLN A 280 -7.54 -11.02 10.30
CA GLN A 280 -8.51 -10.42 11.20
C GLN A 280 -9.59 -9.64 10.46
N GLU A 281 -9.21 -8.81 9.50
CA GLU A 281 -10.16 -8.03 8.70
C GLU A 281 -11.01 -8.97 7.83
N SER A 282 -10.42 -10.01 7.24
CA SER A 282 -11.14 -11.01 6.44
C SER A 282 -12.20 -11.76 7.28
N LEU A 283 -11.83 -12.21 8.48
CA LEU A 283 -12.78 -12.86 9.41
C LEU A 283 -13.86 -11.89 9.91
N THR A 284 -13.51 -10.63 10.12
CA THR A 284 -14.48 -9.59 10.49
C THR A 284 -15.49 -9.35 9.37
N ASN A 285 -15.01 -9.29 8.12
CA ASN A 285 -15.86 -9.13 6.95
C ASN A 285 -16.78 -10.33 6.75
N ALA A 286 -16.27 -11.55 6.88
CA ALA A 286 -17.09 -12.76 6.81
C ALA A 286 -18.21 -12.75 7.87
N ALA A 287 -17.85 -12.43 9.12
CA ALA A 287 -18.80 -12.42 10.24
C ALA A 287 -19.85 -11.29 10.18
N ARG A 288 -19.53 -10.14 9.56
CA ARG A 288 -20.41 -8.95 9.55
C ARG A 288 -21.15 -8.73 8.23
N HIS A 289 -20.60 -9.20 7.12
CA HIS A 289 -21.03 -8.76 5.79
C HIS A 289 -21.37 -9.91 4.85
N ALA A 290 -20.87 -11.12 5.09
CA ALA A 290 -21.01 -12.23 4.14
C ALA A 290 -22.22 -13.13 4.39
N ASP A 291 -22.86 -13.07 5.57
CA ASP A 291 -23.82 -14.11 6.04
C ASP A 291 -23.25 -15.53 5.90
N ALA A 292 -21.93 -15.66 6.10
CA ALA A 292 -21.21 -16.92 5.98
C ALA A 292 -21.47 -17.81 7.21
N THR A 293 -21.52 -19.11 6.98
CA THR A 293 -21.60 -20.13 8.04
C THR A 293 -20.27 -20.84 8.26
N ARG A 294 -19.36 -20.76 7.29
CA ARG A 294 -18.02 -21.35 7.33
C ARG A 294 -16.99 -20.39 6.75
N VAL A 295 -15.83 -20.34 7.41
CA VAL A 295 -14.59 -19.78 6.86
C VAL A 295 -13.48 -20.83 6.93
N ASP A 296 -12.77 -20.99 5.83
CA ASP A 296 -11.57 -21.81 5.72
C ASP A 296 -10.34 -20.89 5.67
N LEU A 297 -9.48 -20.99 6.69
CA LEU A 297 -8.23 -20.24 6.87
C LEU A 297 -7.04 -21.15 6.58
N THR A 298 -6.23 -20.79 5.59
CA THR A 298 -5.03 -21.55 5.25
C THR A 298 -3.80 -20.64 5.26
N LEU A 299 -2.71 -21.09 5.87
CA LEU A 299 -1.41 -20.41 5.82
C LEU A 299 -0.34 -21.43 5.42
N GLU A 300 0.23 -21.27 4.23
CA GLU A 300 1.14 -22.23 3.63
C GLU A 300 2.44 -21.57 3.15
N ARG A 301 3.51 -22.36 3.10
CA ARG A 301 4.78 -21.95 2.50
C ARG A 301 4.84 -22.48 1.07
N THR A 302 5.18 -21.62 0.12
CA THR A 302 5.60 -21.99 -1.23
C THR A 302 7.12 -21.86 -1.38
N GLN A 303 7.67 -22.13 -2.56
CA GLN A 303 9.13 -22.07 -2.78
C GLN A 303 9.71 -20.68 -2.47
N ASP A 304 8.99 -19.62 -2.80
CA ASP A 304 9.46 -18.24 -2.70
C ASP A 304 8.54 -17.32 -1.87
N ALA A 305 7.42 -17.81 -1.33
CA ALA A 305 6.46 -17.01 -0.58
C ALA A 305 5.81 -17.75 0.60
N VAL A 306 5.14 -16.98 1.46
CA VAL A 306 4.14 -17.46 2.42
C VAL A 306 2.78 -16.94 1.94
N GLU A 307 1.81 -17.84 1.80
CA GLU A 307 0.48 -17.55 1.26
C GLU A 307 -0.59 -17.75 2.32
N LEU A 308 -1.33 -16.67 2.60
CA LEU A 308 -2.51 -16.68 3.45
C LEU A 308 -3.75 -16.69 2.55
N HIS A 309 -4.63 -17.66 2.77
CA HIS A 309 -5.95 -17.74 2.17
C HIS A 309 -7.01 -17.67 3.25
N VAL A 310 -7.98 -16.77 3.08
CA VAL A 310 -9.18 -16.73 3.91
C VAL A 310 -10.38 -16.79 2.99
N ARG A 311 -11.15 -17.86 3.11
CA ARG A 311 -12.27 -18.14 2.21
C ARG A 311 -13.56 -18.32 2.98
N ASP A 312 -14.56 -17.50 2.70
CA ASP A 312 -15.90 -17.66 3.26
C ASP A 312 -16.86 -18.31 2.24
N ASN A 313 -17.97 -18.85 2.73
CA ASN A 313 -19.05 -19.43 1.92
C ASN A 313 -20.30 -18.55 1.84
N GLY A 314 -20.15 -17.24 2.06
CA GLY A 314 -21.25 -16.29 2.13
C GLY A 314 -21.69 -15.77 0.76
N ARG A 315 -22.27 -14.56 0.75
CA ARG A 315 -22.80 -13.91 -0.46
C ARG A 315 -21.76 -13.31 -1.41
N GLY A 316 -20.49 -13.26 -1.00
CA GLY A 316 -19.39 -12.71 -1.81
C GLY A 316 -19.32 -11.18 -1.81
N ILE A 317 -18.43 -10.63 -2.65
CA ILE A 317 -18.25 -9.18 -2.80
C ILE A 317 -19.10 -8.69 -3.99
N ASP A 318 -20.13 -7.92 -3.72
CA ASP A 318 -20.77 -7.09 -4.76
C ASP A 318 -19.74 -6.02 -5.15
N GLY A 319 -19.38 -5.90 -6.43
CA GLY A 319 -18.31 -5.03 -6.97
C GLY A 319 -18.47 -3.51 -6.76
N ALA A 320 -19.10 -3.09 -5.67
CA ALA A 320 -19.13 -1.75 -5.12
C ALA A 320 -17.73 -1.25 -4.74
N ALA A 321 -17.63 0.07 -4.54
CA ALA A 321 -16.38 0.74 -4.17
C ALA A 321 -15.74 0.07 -2.94
N GLU A 322 -14.42 -0.12 -2.98
CA GLU A 322 -13.66 -0.74 -1.89
C GLU A 322 -13.90 0.03 -0.58
N GLY A 323 -14.45 -0.67 0.42
CA GLY A 323 -14.60 -0.13 1.77
C GLY A 323 -13.25 0.13 2.43
N ALA A 324 -13.25 0.92 3.51
CA ALA A 324 -12.04 1.27 4.25
C ALA A 324 -11.22 0.05 4.71
N GLY A 325 -11.88 -1.09 5.00
CA GLY A 325 -11.25 -2.35 5.36
C GLY A 325 -10.36 -2.93 4.25
N ILE A 326 -10.93 -3.08 3.04
CA ILE A 326 -10.21 -3.61 1.86
C ILE A 326 -9.05 -2.70 1.48
N ARG A 327 -9.29 -1.39 1.48
CA ARG A 327 -8.24 -0.40 1.23
C ARG A 327 -7.10 -0.52 2.24
N GLY A 328 -7.41 -0.63 3.53
CA GLY A 328 -6.42 -0.80 4.59
C GLY A 328 -5.65 -2.12 4.49
N MET A 329 -6.26 -3.19 3.97
CA MET A 329 -5.54 -4.44 3.67
C MET A 329 -4.57 -4.25 2.50
N ARG A 330 -4.97 -3.58 1.41
CA ARG A 330 -4.10 -3.29 0.26
C ARG A 330 -2.91 -2.42 0.64
N GLU A 331 -3.16 -1.33 1.36
CA GLU A 331 -2.10 -0.41 1.81
C GLU A 331 -1.07 -1.16 2.65
N ARG A 332 -1.50 -2.03 3.57
CA ARG A 332 -0.61 -2.89 4.37
C ARG A 332 0.20 -3.89 3.54
N ALA A 333 -0.44 -4.56 2.59
CA ALA A 333 0.25 -5.51 1.71
C ALA A 333 1.36 -4.81 0.91
N LEU A 334 1.07 -3.63 0.37
CA LEU A 334 2.03 -2.81 -0.37
C LEU A 334 3.25 -2.43 0.50
N LEU A 335 3.06 -2.12 1.78
CA LEU A 335 4.18 -1.75 2.68
C LEU A 335 5.24 -2.84 2.83
N ILE A 336 4.84 -4.11 2.73
CA ILE A 336 5.76 -5.25 2.86
C ILE A 336 6.12 -5.87 1.50
N GLY A 337 5.68 -5.25 0.39
CA GLY A 337 5.87 -5.78 -0.96
C GLY A 337 5.09 -7.09 -1.22
N ALA A 338 3.99 -7.31 -0.50
CA ALA A 338 3.11 -8.46 -0.68
C ALA A 338 2.02 -8.16 -1.71
N ASP A 339 1.53 -9.21 -2.36
CA ASP A 339 0.41 -9.13 -3.28
C ASP A 339 -0.89 -9.53 -2.57
N LEU A 340 -1.94 -8.72 -2.73
CA LEU A 340 -3.26 -8.98 -2.14
C LEU A 340 -4.32 -9.04 -3.24
N THR A 341 -4.97 -10.19 -3.33
CA THR A 341 -6.08 -10.43 -4.25
C THR A 341 -7.35 -10.75 -3.48
N LEU A 342 -8.46 -10.21 -3.98
CA LEU A 342 -9.80 -10.50 -3.50
C LEU A 342 -10.62 -10.95 -4.70
N ALA A 343 -11.21 -12.12 -4.62
CA ALA A 343 -11.97 -12.71 -5.71
C ALA A 343 -13.23 -13.42 -5.18
N PRO A 344 -14.27 -13.60 -6.02
CA PRO A 344 -15.34 -14.53 -5.71
C PRO A 344 -14.78 -15.92 -5.47
N ALA A 345 -15.22 -16.58 -4.41
CA ALA A 345 -14.80 -17.94 -4.11
C ALA A 345 -15.52 -18.96 -5.03
N PRO A 346 -14.85 -20.05 -5.46
CA PRO A 346 -15.41 -21.04 -6.40
C PRO A 346 -16.78 -21.63 -6.02
N ASP A 347 -17.02 -21.82 -4.72
CA ASP A 347 -18.24 -22.44 -4.16
C ASP A 347 -19.19 -21.38 -3.56
N GLY A 348 -19.05 -20.11 -3.97
CA GLY A 348 -19.72 -18.97 -3.35
C GLY A 348 -18.90 -18.33 -2.24
N GLY A 349 -19.18 -17.04 -1.95
CA GLY A 349 -18.47 -16.24 -0.96
C GLY A 349 -17.28 -15.45 -1.52
N THR A 350 -16.37 -15.09 -0.63
CA THR A 350 -15.15 -14.33 -0.96
C THR A 350 -13.90 -15.14 -0.65
N GLU A 351 -12.89 -15.08 -1.54
CA GLU A 351 -11.53 -15.51 -1.26
C GLU A 351 -10.63 -14.28 -1.14
N VAL A 352 -9.99 -14.12 0.01
CA VAL A 352 -8.89 -13.17 0.24
C VAL A 352 -7.59 -13.95 0.22
N ARG A 353 -6.66 -13.57 -0.67
CA ARG A 353 -5.35 -14.19 -0.79
C ARG A 353 -4.26 -13.15 -0.66
N LEU A 354 -3.36 -13.35 0.30
CA LEU A 354 -2.19 -12.52 0.53
C LEU A 354 -0.92 -13.35 0.33
N THR A 355 -0.08 -12.94 -0.61
CA THR A 355 1.19 -13.60 -0.94
C THR A 355 2.35 -12.73 -0.46
N VAL A 356 3.05 -13.20 0.58
CA VAL A 356 4.19 -12.51 1.18
C VAL A 356 5.50 -13.13 0.68
N PRO A 357 6.34 -12.41 -0.06
CA PRO A 357 7.60 -12.96 -0.55
C PRO A 357 8.58 -13.24 0.60
N THR A 358 9.22 -14.42 0.58
CA THR A 358 10.19 -14.86 1.61
C THR A 358 11.61 -14.36 1.34
N ARG A 359 11.86 -13.89 0.12
CA ARG A 359 13.09 -13.20 -0.28
C ARG A 359 12.73 -11.74 -0.52
N HIS A 360 13.38 -10.82 0.19
CA HIS A 360 13.35 -9.42 -0.23
C HIS A 360 13.83 -9.36 -1.68
N ARG A 361 12.94 -9.02 -2.62
CA ARG A 361 13.36 -8.50 -3.91
C ARG A 361 14.06 -7.17 -3.63
N SER A 362 15.37 -7.22 -3.42
CA SER A 362 16.23 -6.06 -3.59
C SER A 362 16.03 -5.58 -5.03
N GLN A 363 15.26 -4.51 -5.19
CA GLN A 363 15.28 -3.68 -6.40
C GLN A 363 16.27 -2.55 -6.20
#